data_AF-A0A075IWZ0-F1
#
_entry.id   AF-A0A075IWZ0-F1
#
_cell.length_a   1.000
_cell.length_b   1.000
_cell.length_c   1.000
_cell.angle_alpha   90.00
_cell.angle_beta   90.00
_cell.angle_gamma   90.00
#
_symmetry.space_group_name_H-M   'P 1'
#
loop_
_entity.id
_entity.type
_entity.pdbx_description
1 polymer ?
#
loop_
_entity_poly.entity_id
_entity_poly.type
_entity_poly.pdbx_seq_one_letter_code
_entity_poly.pdbx_strand_id
1 'polypeptide(L)' 'NTAHELGHKSNKLNKLMVMPALAPTGYTHFVVEHNFGHHKRVATPEDPASSRMGESFWKFLPRTVVGGIKSAVKIE' A
#
# COMPACT_ATOMS: atom_id res chain seq x y z
N ASN A 1 -2.21 5.60 10.66
CA ASN A 1 -1.43 4.83 11.66
C ASN A 1 -2.15 3.57 12.15
N THR A 2 -3.34 3.61 12.78
CA THR A 2 -3.95 2.37 13.32
C THR A 2 -4.19 1.25 12.30
N ALA A 3 -4.78 1.54 11.14
CA ALA A 3 -5.03 0.50 10.11
C ALA A 3 -3.73 -0.10 9.56
N HIS A 4 -2.71 0.74 9.34
CA HIS A 4 -1.37 0.30 8.94
C HIS A 4 -0.80 -0.70 9.96
N GLU A 5 -0.82 -0.34 11.25
CA GLU A 5 -0.30 -1.20 12.32
C GLU A 5 -1.07 -2.52 12.43
N LEU A 6 -2.40 -2.49 12.28
CA LEU A 6 -3.23 -3.70 12.26
C LEU A 6 -2.86 -4.63 11.10
N GLY A 7 -2.59 -4.07 9.92
CA GLY A 7 -2.17 -4.81 8.73
C GLY A 7 -0.86 -5.58 8.90
N HIS A 8 0.05 -5.11 9.77
CA HIS A 8 1.32 -5.81 10.07
C HIS A 8 1.18 -6.93 11.09
N LYS A 9 0.10 -6.97 11.88
CA LYS A 9 -0.05 -8.01 12.89
C LYS A 9 -0.37 -9.35 12.23
N SER A 10 0.25 -10.42 12.73
CA SER A 10 0.04 -11.79 12.24
C SER A 10 -1.31 -12.39 12.65
N ASN A 11 -1.94 -11.86 13.71
CA ASN A 11 -3.23 -12.32 14.20
C ASN A 11 -4.35 -12.14 13.16
N LYS A 12 -5.12 -13.20 12.92
CA LYS A 12 -6.26 -13.23 11.99
C LYS A 12 -7.30 -12.14 12.26
N LEU A 13 -7.62 -11.84 13.52
CA LEU A 13 -8.60 -10.81 13.86
C LEU A 13 -8.13 -9.42 13.41
N ASN A 14 -6.84 -9.10 13.60
CA ASN A 14 -6.29 -7.82 13.16
C ASN A 14 -6.28 -7.71 11.63
N LYS A 15 -5.95 -8.80 10.93
CA LYS A 15 -6.05 -8.87 9.46
C LYS A 15 -7.48 -8.76 8.94
N LEU A 16 -8.47 -9.19 9.72
CA LEU A 16 -9.88 -8.97 9.38
C LEU A 16 -10.27 -7.50 9.63
N MET A 17 -9.85 -6.92 10.76
CA MET A 17 -10.21 -5.55 11.15
C MET A 17 -9.54 -4.45 10.32
N VAL A 18 -8.40 -4.73 9.70
CA VAL A 18 -7.75 -3.73 8.83
C VAL A 18 -8.59 -3.43 7.58
N MET A 19 -9.33 -4.40 7.05
CA MET A 19 -10.17 -4.24 5.86
C MET A 19 -11.28 -3.17 6.06
N PRO A 20 -12.17 -3.26 7.07
CA PRO A 20 -13.16 -2.22 7.33
C PRO A 20 -12.52 -0.90 7.77
N ALA A 21 -11.34 -0.91 8.39
CA ALA A 21 -10.63 0.32 8.76
C ALA A 21 -10.11 1.10 7.54
N LEU A 22 -9.82 0.41 6.41
CA LEU A 22 -9.37 1.02 5.15
C LEU A 22 -10.49 1.20 4.12
N ALA A 23 -11.64 0.55 4.30
CA ALA A 23 -12.74 0.61 3.36
C ALA A 23 -13.28 2.03 3.09
N PRO A 24 -13.43 2.94 4.08
CA PRO A 24 -13.95 4.28 3.84
C PRO A 24 -13.10 5.13 2.88
N THR A 25 -11.80 4.85 2.79
CA THR A 25 -10.88 5.55 1.89
C THR A 25 -10.66 4.81 0.56
N GLY A 26 -11.35 3.68 0.35
CA GLY A 26 -11.15 2.83 -0.83
C GLY A 26 -9.76 2.21 -0.92
N TYR A 27 -9.01 2.17 0.18
CA TYR A 27 -7.57 1.85 0.21
C TYR A 27 -7.26 0.46 0.75
N THR A 28 -8.21 -0.48 0.67
CA THR A 28 -8.05 -1.85 1.19
C THR A 28 -6.90 -2.63 0.55
N HIS A 29 -6.61 -2.36 -0.73
CA HIS A 29 -5.47 -2.95 -1.46
C HIS A 29 -4.11 -2.68 -0.79
N PHE A 30 -4.02 -1.63 0.04
CA PHE A 30 -2.82 -1.27 0.79
C PHE A 30 -2.30 -2.42 1.67
N VAL A 31 -3.17 -3.24 2.24
CA VAL A 31 -2.75 -4.33 3.14
C VAL A 31 -1.84 -5.33 2.44
N VAL A 32 -2.13 -5.63 1.17
CA VAL A 32 -1.34 -6.55 0.35
C VAL A 32 -0.11 -5.82 -0.19
N GLU A 33 -0.34 -4.67 -0.83
CA GLU A 33 0.70 -3.90 -1.50
C GLU A 33 1.81 -3.46 -0.55
N HIS A 34 1.44 -2.89 0.59
CA HIS A 34 2.39 -2.34 1.55
C HIS A 34 3.28 -3.44 2.13
N ASN A 35 2.65 -4.51 2.61
CA ASN A 35 3.33 -5.58 3.34
C ASN A 35 4.22 -6.45 2.46
N PHE A 36 3.76 -6.77 1.24
CA PHE A 36 4.42 -7.74 0.37
C PHE A 36 5.07 -7.10 -0.87
N GLY A 37 4.74 -5.84 -1.16
CA GLY A 37 5.30 -5.04 -2.25
C GLY A 37 6.26 -3.98 -1.73
N HIS A 38 5.72 -2.91 -1.13
CA HIS A 38 6.48 -1.74 -0.71
C HIS A 38 7.65 -2.10 0.22
N HIS A 39 7.42 -2.81 1.33
CA HIS A 39 8.52 -3.20 2.24
C HIS A 39 9.63 -4.00 1.55
N LYS A 40 9.29 -4.79 0.53
CA LYS A 40 10.25 -5.58 -0.24
C LYS A 40 11.04 -4.76 -1.26
N ARG A 41 10.45 -3.67 -1.79
CA ARG A 41 10.96 -2.92 -2.93
C ARG A 41 11.17 -1.42 -2.64
N VAL A 42 11.09 -1.02 -1.38
CA VAL A 42 11.18 0.38 -0.96
C VAL A 42 12.42 1.05 -1.55
N ALA A 43 12.25 2.26 -2.06
CA ALA A 43 13.25 3.06 -2.76
C ALA A 43 13.82 2.43 -4.05
N THR A 44 13.19 1.40 -4.62
CA THR A 44 13.52 0.91 -5.97
C THR A 44 12.52 1.40 -7.04
N PRO A 45 12.88 1.36 -8.33
CA PRO A 45 11.98 1.79 -9.41
C PRO A 45 10.65 1.01 -9.50
N GLU A 46 10.63 -0.22 -8.98
CA GLU A 46 9.48 -1.12 -8.98
C GLU A 46 8.47 -0.85 -7.85
N ASP A 47 8.81 0.02 -6.89
CA ASP A 47 7.91 0.41 -5.81
C ASP A 47 7.05 1.62 -6.21
N PRO A 48 5.72 1.44 -6.34
CA PRO A 48 4.84 2.55 -6.67
C PRO A 48 4.77 3.59 -5.53
N ALA A 49 5.01 3.21 -4.28
CA ALA A 49 4.84 4.07 -3.11
C ALA A 49 6.07 4.95 -2.81
N SER A 50 7.24 4.64 -3.37
CA SER A 50 8.42 5.51 -3.29
C SER A 50 8.36 6.65 -4.30
N SER A 51 8.57 7.88 -3.86
CA SER A 51 8.70 9.03 -4.75
C SER A 51 10.02 8.98 -5.52
N ARG A 52 10.00 9.38 -6.79
CA ARG A 52 11.24 9.52 -7.58
C ARG A 52 11.93 10.85 -7.25
N MET A 53 13.24 10.91 -7.45
CA MET A 53 13.99 12.16 -7.29
C MET A 53 13.41 13.25 -8.20
N GLY A 54 13.09 14.42 -7.62
CA GLY A 54 12.49 15.54 -8.35
C GLY A 54 11.02 15.35 -8.77
N GLU A 55 10.36 14.28 -8.33
CA GLU A 55 8.94 14.06 -8.62
C GLU A 55 8.06 15.04 -7.82
N SER A 56 7.23 15.81 -8.52
CA SER A 56 6.25 16.67 -7.84
C SER A 56 5.12 15.83 -7.25
N PHE A 57 4.51 16.34 -6.18
CA PHE A 57 3.36 15.71 -5.54
C PHE A 57 2.25 15.34 -6.53
N TRP A 58 1.95 16.24 -7.48
CA TRP A 58 0.89 16.04 -8.47
C TRP A 58 1.18 14.95 -9.50
N LYS A 59 2.45 14.64 -9.74
CA LYS A 59 2.86 13.49 -10.58
C LYS A 59 2.89 12.21 -9.74
N PHE A 60 3.33 12.31 -8.49
CA PHE A 60 3.40 11.20 -7.55
C PHE A 60 2.02 10.63 -7.22
N LEU A 61 1.07 11.46 -6.82
CA LEU A 61 -0.23 11.04 -6.27
C LEU A 61 -1.00 10.06 -7.20
N PRO A 62 -1.28 10.40 -8.47
CA PRO A 62 -1.99 9.46 -9.33
C PRO A 62 -1.14 8.21 -9.66
N ARG A 63 0.19 8.35 -9.76
CA ARG A 63 1.10 7.22 -10.02
C ARG A 63 1.10 6.22 -8.88
N THR A 64 1.22 6.69 -7.63
CA THR A 64 1.26 5.81 -6.46
C THR A 64 -0.07 5.11 -6.24
N VAL A 65 -1.21 5.81 -6.39
CA VAL A 65 -2.55 5.22 -6.21
C VAL A 65 -2.79 4.10 -7.25
N VAL A 66 -2.63 4.40 -8.54
CA VAL A 66 -2.87 3.43 -9.61
C VAL A 66 -1.81 2.31 -9.58
N GLY A 67 -0.56 2.67 -9.32
CA GLY A 67 0.55 1.71 -9.21
C GLY A 67 0.36 0.75 -8.04
N GLY A 68 -0.12 1.24 -6.90
CA GLY A 68 -0.39 0.44 -5.71
C GLY A 68 -1.49 -0.59 -5.96
N ILE A 69 -2.60 -0.20 -6.58
CA ILE A 69 -3.67 -1.14 -6.96
C ILE A 69 -3.13 -2.23 -7.90
N LYS A 70 -2.38 -1.85 -8.94
CA LYS A 70 -1.78 -2.83 -9.88
C LYS A 70 -0.77 -3.75 -9.22
N SER A 71 0.05 -3.22 -8.31
CA SER A 71 1.04 -3.96 -7.52
C SER A 71 0.34 -5.00 -6.64
N ALA A 72 -0.72 -4.62 -5.93
CA ALA A 72 -1.52 -5.53 -5.11
C ALA A 72 -2.11 -6.69 -5.93
N VAL A 73 -2.73 -6.40 -7.08
CA VAL A 73 -3.31 -7.42 -7.98
C VAL A 73 -2.25 -8.38 -8.54
N LYS A 74 -1.00 -7.92 -8.71
CA LYS A 74 0.10 -8.77 -9.19
C LYS A 74 0.70 -9.66 -8.10
N ILE A 75 0.54 -9.26 -6.83
CA ILE A 75 1.07 -10.00 -5.67
C ILE A 75 0.15 -11.16 -5.32
N GLU A 76 -1.17 -10.97 -5.43
CA GLU A 76 -2.18 -12.03 -5.35
C GLU A 76 -2.12 -12.97 -6.56
#